data_AF-A0A7K1NSI0-F1
#
_entry.id   AF-A0A7K1NSI0-F1
#
_cell.length_a   1.000
_cell.length_b   1.000
_cell.length_c   1.000
_cell.angle_alpha   90.00
_cell.angle_beta   90.00
_cell.angle_gamma   90.00
#
_symmetry.space_group_name_H-M   'P 1'
#
loop_
_entity.id
_entity.type
_entity.pdbx_description
1 polymer ?
#
loop_
_entity_poly.entity_id
_entity_poly.type
_entity_poly.pdbx_seq_one_letter_code
_entity_poly.pdbx_strand_id
1 'polypeptide(L)'
;MANTTFILCECCTLVLVNDDESGCRDFHGHKHAPLDVPPGTAISQGPHTWDGSLELTCHGHEKGLIQPGENFWVAELQTEQLARTSPLEGATHD
;
A
#
# COMPACT_ATOMS: atom_id res chain seq x y z
N MET A 1 -12.25 13.71 6.66
CA MET A 1 -12.14 12.71 5.58
C MET A 1 -11.69 11.42 6.24
N ALA A 2 -12.24 10.26 5.86
CA ALA A 2 -11.76 8.99 6.38
C ALA A 2 -10.43 8.71 5.68
N ASN A 3 -9.31 8.96 6.38
CA ASN A 3 -8.02 8.49 5.92
C ASN A 3 -8.05 6.96 6.00
N THR A 4 -8.18 6.30 4.85
CA THR A 4 -8.07 4.86 4.79
C THR A 4 -6.59 4.52 4.89
N THR A 5 -6.21 3.94 6.03
CA THR A 5 -4.86 3.50 6.33
C THR A 5 -4.75 2.01 6.06
N PHE A 6 -3.70 1.62 5.34
CA PHE A 6 -3.38 0.24 4.99
C PHE A 6 -2.05 -0.14 5.62
N ILE A 7 -2.00 -1.31 6.26
CA ILE A 7 -0.76 -1.90 6.77
C ILE A 7 -0.23 -2.87 5.72
N LEU A 8 1.01 -2.64 5.27
CA LEU A 8 1.66 -3.41 4.22
C LEU A 8 2.92 -4.10 4.76
N CYS A 9 3.14 -5.35 4.37
CA CYS A 9 4.43 -6.02 4.59
C CYS A 9 5.48 -5.51 3.59
N GLU A 10 6.72 -5.96 3.74
CA GLU A 10 7.84 -5.58 2.86
C GLU A 10 7.54 -5.86 1.39
N CYS A 11 7.01 -7.05 1.09
CA CYS A 11 6.64 -7.41 -0.27
C CYS A 11 5.58 -6.49 -0.88
N CYS A 12 4.50 -6.23 -0.15
CA CYS A 12 3.42 -5.36 -0.63
C CYS A 12 3.90 -3.92 -0.86
N THR A 13 4.89 -3.48 -0.09
CA THR A 13 5.55 -2.19 -0.27
C THR A 13 6.34 -2.14 -1.57
N LEU A 14 7.10 -3.20 -1.88
CA LEU A 14 7.87 -3.30 -3.14
C LEU A 14 6.96 -3.32 -4.37
N VAL A 15 5.85 -4.06 -4.30
CA VAL A 15 4.83 -4.08 -5.35
C VAL A 15 4.19 -2.70 -5.52
N LEU A 16 3.79 -2.04 -4.42
CA LEU A 16 3.14 -0.72 -4.50
C LEU A 16 4.07 0.35 -5.11
N VAL A 17 5.36 0.33 -4.77
CA VAL A 17 6.30 1.38 -5.18
C VAL A 17 6.94 1.13 -6.54
N ASN A 18 7.29 -0.12 -6.84
CA ASN A 18 8.11 -0.47 -8.00
C ASN A 18 7.41 -1.40 -8.99
N ASP A 19 6.17 -1.83 -8.70
CA ASP A 19 5.51 -2.95 -9.40
C ASP A 19 6.41 -4.22 -9.37
N ASP A 20 7.26 -4.33 -8.34
CA ASP A 20 8.25 -5.40 -8.23
C ASP A 20 7.76 -6.52 -7.30
N GLU A 21 7.52 -7.68 -7.91
CA GLU A 21 7.18 -8.93 -7.22
C GLU A 21 8.40 -9.85 -6.99
N SER A 22 9.60 -9.42 -7.41
CA SER A 22 10.83 -10.23 -7.35
C SER A 22 11.22 -10.59 -5.92
N GLY A 23 11.19 -9.62 -5.02
CA GLY A 23 11.48 -9.84 -3.60
C GLY A 23 10.61 -10.93 -2.97
N CYS A 24 9.32 -10.97 -3.31
CA CYS A 24 8.40 -11.94 -2.72
C CYS A 24 8.49 -13.33 -3.38
N ARG A 25 8.68 -13.38 -4.70
CA ARG A 25 8.92 -14.64 -5.43
C ARG A 25 10.15 -15.36 -4.91
N ASP A 26 11.23 -14.61 -4.73
CA ASP A 26 12.54 -15.18 -4.46
C ASP A 26 12.72 -15.57 -2.97
N PHE A 27 12.07 -14.86 -2.03
CA PHE A 27 12.10 -15.21 -0.60
C PHE A 27 11.05 -16.23 -0.17
N HIS A 28 9.83 -16.14 -0.68
CA HIS A 28 8.71 -16.95 -0.18
C HIS A 28 8.23 -18.03 -1.18
N GLY A 29 8.87 -18.13 -2.34
CA GLY A 29 8.61 -19.19 -3.32
C GLY A 29 7.21 -19.16 -3.93
N HIS A 30 6.48 -18.05 -3.81
CA HIS A 30 5.14 -17.88 -4.35
C HIS A 30 5.02 -16.58 -5.16
N LYS A 31 4.13 -16.56 -6.15
CA LYS A 31 3.75 -15.31 -6.83
C LYS A 31 2.89 -14.48 -5.90
N HIS A 32 3.13 -13.18 -5.85
CA HIS A 32 2.32 -12.26 -5.05
C HIS A 32 0.89 -12.19 -5.65
N ALA A 33 -0.13 -12.20 -4.79
CA ALA A 33 -1.48 -11.88 -5.23
C ALA A 33 -1.55 -10.39 -5.63
N PRO A 34 -2.46 -10.00 -6.55
CA PRO A 34 -2.64 -8.59 -6.87
C PRO A 34 -3.01 -7.81 -5.59
N LEU A 35 -2.34 -6.68 -5.40
CA LEU A 35 -2.53 -5.80 -4.26
C LEU A 35 -3.93 -5.16 -4.32
N ASP A 36 -4.78 -5.41 -3.32
CA ASP A 36 -6.14 -4.87 -3.27
C ASP A 36 -6.19 -3.52 -2.54
N VAL A 37 -5.48 -2.52 -3.08
CA VAL A 37 -5.53 -1.14 -2.58
C VAL A 37 -5.97 -0.17 -3.69
N PRO A 38 -6.69 0.91 -3.36
CA PRO A 38 -7.11 1.88 -4.36
C PRO A 38 -5.92 2.57 -5.07
N PRO A 39 -6.06 2.94 -6.36
CA PRO A 39 -5.05 3.72 -7.05
C PRO A 39 -4.82 5.07 -6.36
N GLY A 40 -3.55 5.49 -6.28
CA GLY A 40 -3.16 6.69 -5.53
C GLY A 40 -2.86 6.43 -4.04
N THR A 41 -2.90 5.17 -3.61
CA THR A 41 -2.32 4.76 -2.32
C THR A 41 -0.81 4.87 -2.37
N ALA A 42 -0.21 5.49 -1.36
CA ALA A 42 1.25 5.64 -1.26
C ALA A 42 1.72 5.38 0.17
N ILE A 43 2.99 4.99 0.31
CA ILE A 43 3.63 4.84 1.62
C ILE A 43 3.68 6.20 2.33
N SER A 44 3.14 6.24 3.53
CA SER A 44 3.11 7.40 4.41
C SER A 44 4.12 7.26 5.55
N GLN A 45 4.28 6.06 6.11
CA GLN A 45 5.19 5.79 7.22
C GLN A 45 5.86 4.41 7.13
N GLY A 46 7.01 4.26 7.80
CA GLY A 46 7.78 3.01 7.90
C GLY A 46 9.20 3.08 7.32
N PRO A 47 9.99 2.00 7.42
CA PRO A 47 9.64 0.72 8.06
C PRO A 47 9.46 0.84 9.58
N HIS A 48 8.49 0.10 10.10
CA HIS A 48 8.29 -0.16 11.51
C HIS A 48 8.50 -1.64 11.79
N THR A 49 8.97 -2.00 12.98
CA THR A 49 9.11 -3.41 13.38
C THR A 49 7.90 -3.84 14.20
N TRP A 50 7.32 -4.99 13.85
CA TRP A 50 6.16 -5.54 14.54
C TRP A 50 6.54 -6.25 15.84
N ASP A 51 5.93 -5.92 16.98
CA ASP A 51 6.28 -6.51 18.30
C ASP A 51 5.34 -7.64 18.79
N GLY A 52 4.27 -7.96 18.06
CA GLY A 52 3.45 -9.15 18.32
C GLY A 52 2.27 -8.96 19.28
N SER A 53 1.94 -7.73 19.67
CA SER A 53 0.86 -7.47 20.64
C SER A 53 -0.57 -7.41 20.05
N LEU A 54 -0.73 -7.43 18.71
CA LEU A 54 -2.03 -7.36 18.01
C LEU A 54 -1.95 -7.96 16.58
N GLU A 55 -2.50 -9.14 16.30
CA GLU A 55 -2.44 -9.77 14.95
C GLU A 55 -2.79 -8.77 13.81
N LEU A 56 -1.77 -8.27 13.10
CA LEU A 56 -1.93 -7.34 11.99
C LEU A 56 -1.99 -8.12 10.69
N THR A 57 -3.17 -8.10 10.08
CA THR A 57 -3.34 -8.58 8.71
C THR A 57 -2.83 -7.50 7.75
N CYS A 58 -1.92 -7.88 6.86
CA CYS A 58 -1.48 -7.03 5.77
C CYS A 58 -2.63 -6.84 4.78
N HIS A 59 -2.93 -5.60 4.41
CA HIS A 59 -4.00 -5.26 3.46
C HIS A 59 -3.62 -5.52 1.99
N GLY A 60 -2.54 -6.26 1.73
CA GLY A 60 -2.20 -6.72 0.39
C GLY A 60 -2.66 -8.14 0.05
N HIS A 61 -3.21 -8.88 1.02
CA HIS A 61 -3.68 -10.25 0.82
C HIS A 61 -4.69 -10.67 1.90
N GLU A 62 -5.71 -11.43 1.51
CA GLU A 62 -6.60 -12.05 2.47
C GLU A 62 -5.80 -13.13 3.25
N LYS A 63 -5.76 -13.00 4.59
CA LYS A 63 -5.06 -13.93 5.51
C LYS A 63 -3.55 -13.97 5.44
N GLY A 64 -2.86 -12.84 5.33
CA GLY A 64 -1.51 -12.91 5.87
C GLY A 64 -1.11 -11.83 6.81
N LEU A 65 -0.32 -12.37 7.73
CA LEU A 65 0.05 -11.79 8.97
C LEU A 65 1.48 -11.35 8.84
N ILE A 66 1.78 -10.23 9.47
CA ILE A 66 3.14 -9.83 9.74
C ILE A 66 3.55 -10.55 11.03
N GLN A 67 4.64 -11.32 10.98
CA GLN A 67 5.16 -12.06 12.13
C GLN A 67 5.91 -11.13 13.08
N PRO A 68 5.95 -11.41 14.39
CA PRO A 68 6.76 -10.63 15.33
C PRO A 68 8.22 -10.55 14.88
N GLY A 69 8.76 -9.34 14.87
CA GLY A 69 10.11 -9.02 14.39
C GLY A 69 10.20 -8.66 12.90
N GLU A 70 9.13 -8.85 12.12
CA GLU A 70 9.09 -8.44 10.72
C GLU A 70 8.78 -6.94 10.57
N ASN A 71 9.13 -6.39 9.41
CA ASN A 71 8.88 -4.99 9.09
C ASN A 71 7.51 -4.77 8.44
N PHE A 72 6.88 -3.65 8.76
CA PHE A 72 5.65 -3.17 8.15
C PHE A 72 5.72 -1.69 7.79
N TRP A 73 4.91 -1.31 6.82
CA TRP A 73 4.73 0.06 6.35
C TRP A 73 3.28 0.45 6.45
N VAL A 74 3.06 1.75 6.63
CA VAL A 74 1.74 2.36 6.63
C VAL A 74 1.57 3.06 5.29
N ALA A 75 0.54 2.69 4.55
CA ALA A 75 0.15 3.35 3.32
C ALA A 75 -1.19 4.06 3.49
N GLU A 76 -1.37 5.19 2.83
CA GLU A 76 -2.59 5.98 2.88
C GLU A 76 -3.03 6.35 1.46
N LEU A 77 -4.33 6.42 1.25
CA LEU A 77 -4.88 6.95 0.00
C LEU A 77 -4.64 8.46 -0.04
N GLN A 78 -3.80 8.91 -0.97
CA GLN A 78 -3.56 10.34 -1.17
C GLN A 78 -4.69 10.94 -2.00
N THR A 79 -5.74 11.38 -1.31
CA THR A 79 -6.91 12.04 -1.92
C THR A 79 -6.58 13.38 -2.58
N GLU A 80 -5.46 14.02 -2.22
CA GLU A 80 -5.02 15.29 -2.81
C GLU A 80 -4.48 15.16 -4.25
N GLN A 81 -4.08 13.97 -4.67
CA GLN A 81 -3.53 13.76 -6.02
C GLN A 81 -4.61 13.51 -7.08
N LEU A 82 -5.77 12.98 -6.70
CA LEU A 82 -6.94 12.82 -7.59
C LEU A 82 -7.61 14.15 -7.96
N ALA A 83 -7.48 15.19 -7.13
CA ALA A 83 -8.10 16.49 -7.40
C ALA A 83 -7.33 17.34 -8.44
N ARG A 84 -6.08 16.99 -8.78
CA ARG A 84 -5.21 17.79 -9.66
C ARG A 84 -5.22 17.36 -11.13
N THR A 85 -5.90 16.29 -11.51
CA THR A 85 -5.97 15.79 -12.90
C THR A 85 -7.31 16.00 -13.58
N SER A 86 -8.27 16.71 -12.94
CA SER A 86 -9.46 17.16 -13.67
C SER A 86 -9.05 18.20 -14.71
N PRO A 87 -9.32 17.98 -16.01
CA PRO A 87 -9.10 19.01 -17.01
C PRO A 87 -9.96 20.22 -16.65
N LEU A 88 -9.41 21.42 -16.81
CA LEU A 88 -10.16 22.67 -16.81
C LEU A 88 -11.15 22.64 -17.99
N GLU A 89 -12.28 21.96 -17.81
CA GLU A 89 -13.45 22.16 -18.65
C GLU A 89 -14.09 23.49 -18.23
N GLY A 90 -13.92 24.53 -19.04
CA GLY A 90 -14.71 25.75 -18.92
C GLY A 90 -13.91 27.05 -19.01
N ALA A 91 -13.41 27.38 -20.20
CA ALA A 91 -13.22 28.78 -20.61
C ALA A 91 -13.82 28.97 -22.00
N THR A 92 -15.13 29.18 -22.03
CA THR A 92 -15.88 29.82 -23.10
C THR A 92 -16.89 30.75 -22.43
N HIS A 93 -17.28 31.80 -23.17
CA HIS A 93 -18.04 33.01 -22.82
C HIS A 93 -17.10 34.15 -22.37
N ASP A 94 -16.95 35.27 -23.08
CA ASP A 94 -17.76 35.98 -24.08
C ASP A 94 -16.84 36.65 -25.12
#